data_AF-A0A8S9Q791-F1
#
_entry.id   AF-A0A8S9Q791-F1
#
_cell.length_a   1.000
_cell.length_b   1.000
_cell.length_c   1.000
_cell.angle_alpha   90.00
_cell.angle_beta   90.00
_cell.angle_gamma   90.00
#
_symmetry.space_group_name_H-M   'P 1'
#
loop_
_entity.id
_entity.type
_entity.pdbx_description
1 polymer ?
#
loop_
_entity_poly.entity_id
_entity_poly.type
_entity_poly.pdbx_seq_one_letter_code
_entity_poly.pdbx_strand_id
1 'polypeptide(L)' 'MTRVTGFLVVDRPASYNVIMGTPWLNAMRAIPSTYHLCLKVPTPNGIEVIWGNPKSITGVLRRRTKTKKTRPRDRS' A
#
# COMPACT_ATOMS: atom_id res chain seq x y z
N MET A 1 -3.13 -18.22 -18.52
CA MET A 1 -2.31 -17.13 -19.11
C MET A 1 -1.31 -16.67 -18.06
N THR A 2 -0.05 -17.06 -18.19
CA THR A 2 1.01 -16.72 -17.24
C THR A 2 1.56 -15.34 -17.60
N ARG A 3 1.57 -14.39 -16.65
CA ARG A 3 2.16 -13.05 -16.86
C ARG A 3 3.49 -12.97 -16.13
N VAL A 4 4.58 -12.81 -16.88
CA VAL A 4 5.92 -12.61 -16.31
C VAL A 4 6.08 -11.13 -15.96
N THR A 5 6.51 -10.84 -14.74
CA THR A 5 6.77 -9.47 -14.27
C THR A 5 8.19 -9.41 -13.73
N GLY A 6 8.99 -8.46 -14.21
CA GLY A 6 10.31 -8.19 -13.66
C GLY A 6 10.18 -7.56 -12.27
N PHE A 7 10.99 -8.04 -11.31
CA PHE A 7 11.06 -7.49 -9.96
C PHE A 7 12.49 -7.10 -9.62
N LEU A 8 12.63 -6.11 -8.74
CA LEU A 8 13.92 -5.71 -8.17
C LEU A 8 14.05 -6.33 -6.78
N VAL A 9 15.12 -7.10 -6.56
CA VAL A 9 15.45 -7.62 -5.22
C VAL A 9 16.35 -6.60 -4.54
N VAL A 10 15.97 -6.19 -3.33
CA VAL A 10 16.77 -5.31 -2.48
C VAL A 10 17.09 -6.06 -1.20
N ASP A 11 18.36 -6.37 -0.99
CA ASP A 11 18.85 -7.05 0.22
C ASP A 11 19.07 -6.06 1.36
N ARG A 12 17.97 -5.52 1.91
CA ARG A 12 18.01 -4.65 3.08
C ARG A 12 16.87 -4.96 4.04
N PRO A 13 17.07 -4.78 5.36
CA PRO A 13 15.98 -4.88 6.31
C PRO A 13 14.95 -3.78 6.02
N ALA A 14 13.76 -4.21 5.58
CA ALA A 14 12.64 -3.33 5.27
C ALA A 14 11.39 -3.79 6.04
N SER A 15 10.51 -2.84 6.35
CA SER A 15 9.20 -3.12 6.97
C SER A 15 8.21 -3.82 6.03
N TYR A 16 8.58 -3.98 4.75
CA TYR A 16 7.76 -4.56 3.70
C TYR A 16 8.58 -5.60 2.93
N ASN A 17 7.98 -6.77 2.70
CA ASN A 17 8.64 -7.85 1.96
C ASN A 17 8.61 -7.63 0.45
N VAL A 18 7.57 -6.95 -0.07
CA VAL A 18 7.36 -6.71 -1.50
C VAL A 18 6.60 -5.39 -1.70
N ILE A 19 6.99 -4.60 -2.70
CA ILE A 19 6.24 -3.43 -3.17
C ILE A 19 5.77 -3.73 -4.59
N MET A 20 4.47 -3.91 -4.76
CA MET A 20 3.86 -4.16 -6.06
C MET A 20 3.36 -2.85 -6.66
N GLY A 21 3.80 -2.55 -7.88
CA GLY A 21 3.37 -1.35 -8.60
C GLY A 21 1.95 -1.45 -9.14
N THR A 22 1.32 -0.31 -9.37
CA THR A 22 0.02 -0.18 -10.03
C THR A 22 -0.08 -0.89 -11.39
N PRO A 23 0.95 -0.88 -12.27
CA PRO A 23 0.89 -1.61 -13.53
C PRO A 23 0.65 -3.11 -13.35
N TRP A 24 1.26 -3.72 -12.32
CA TRP A 24 1.09 -5.12 -12.00
C TRP A 24 -0.31 -5.42 -11.46
N LEU A 25 -0.81 -4.59 -10.55
CA LEU A 25 -2.16 -4.74 -9.99
C LEU A 25 -3.23 -4.63 -11.08
N ASN A 26 -3.09 -3.66 -11.98
CA ASN A 26 -3.98 -3.49 -13.13
C ASN A 26 -3.89 -4.69 -14.08
N ALA A 27 -2.66 -5.18 -14.33
CA ALA A 27 -2.41 -6.35 -15.13
C ALA A 27 -3.10 -7.60 -14.58
N MET A 28 -3.09 -7.76 -13.25
CA MET A 28 -3.70 -8.88 -12.56
C MET A 28 -5.20 -8.69 -12.31
N ARG A 29 -5.80 -7.54 -12.70
CA ARG A 29 -7.18 -7.17 -12.32
C ARG A 29 -7.42 -7.32 -10.80
N ALA A 30 -6.40 -6.96 -10.02
CA ALA A 30 -6.42 -7.14 -8.58
C ALA A 30 -7.41 -6.16 -7.93
N ILE A 31 -8.16 -6.63 -6.93
CA ILE A 31 -9.16 -5.85 -6.20
C ILE A 31 -8.63 -5.64 -4.78
N PRO A 32 -8.11 -4.44 -4.43
CA PRO A 32 -7.68 -4.15 -3.07
C PRO A 32 -8.88 -3.89 -2.17
N SER A 33 -8.89 -4.54 -1.00
CA SER A 33 -9.83 -4.28 0.09
C SER A 33 -9.10 -3.64 1.26
N THR A 34 -9.25 -2.32 1.39
CA THR A 34 -8.67 -1.55 2.50
C THR A 34 -9.32 -1.85 3.84
N TYR A 35 -10.55 -2.38 3.86
CA TYR A 35 -11.22 -2.72 5.11
C TYR A 35 -10.76 -4.08 5.66
N HIS A 36 -10.68 -5.09 4.80
CA HIS A 36 -10.24 -6.43 5.18
C HIS A 36 -8.72 -6.63 5.08
N LEU A 37 -8.00 -5.57 4.68
CA LEU A 37 -6.56 -5.61 4.44
C LEU A 37 -6.16 -6.76 3.54
N CYS A 38 -6.93 -7.00 2.49
CA CYS A 38 -6.70 -8.12 1.58
C CYS A 38 -6.67 -7.65 0.13
N LEU A 39 -5.95 -8.38 -0.71
CA LEU A 39 -5.88 -8.16 -2.14
C LEU A 39 -6.41 -9.41 -2.83
N LYS A 40 -7.52 -9.27 -3.55
CA LYS A 40 -8.10 -10.37 -4.34
C LYS A 40 -7.51 -10.33 -5.73
N VAL A 41 -7.01 -11.46 -6.20
CA VAL A 41 -6.38 -11.61 -7.51
C VAL A 41 -7.10 -12.71 -8.27
N PRO A 42 -7.74 -12.41 -9.42
CA PRO A 42 -8.32 -13.45 -10.27
C PRO A 42 -7.22 -14.31 -10.90
N THR A 43 -7.32 -15.62 -10.71
CA THR A 43 -6.47 -16.63 -11.33
C THR A 43 -7.33 -17.57 -12.20
N PRO A 44 -6.75 -18.34 -13.14
CA PRO A 44 -7.52 -19.27 -13.96
C PRO A 44 -8.34 -20.30 -13.15
N ASN A 45 -7.90 -20.58 -11.91
CA ASN A 45 -8.52 -21.54 -11.02
C ASN A 45 -9.49 -20.91 -10.00
N GLY A 46 -9.68 -19.58 -10.03
CA GLY A 46 -10.58 -18.89 -9.11
C GLY A 46 -10.09 -17.51 -8.67
N ILE A 47 -10.33 -17.15 -7.41
CA ILE A 47 -9.86 -15.90 -6.81
C ILE A 47 -8.92 -16.26 -5.67
N GLU A 48 -7.65 -15.84 -5.80
CA GLU A 48 -6.70 -15.93 -4.70
C GLU A 48 -6.76 -14.66 -3.85
N VAL A 49 -6.62 -14.81 -2.54
CA VAL A 49 -6.69 -13.70 -1.58
C VAL A 49 -5.36 -13.61 -0.83
N ILE A 50 -4.67 -12.49 -1.03
CA ILE A 50 -3.45 -12.15 -0.31
C ILE A 50 -3.84 -11.32 0.92
N TRP A 51 -3.55 -11.82 2.11
CA TRP A 51 -3.86 -11.12 3.36
C TRP A 51 -2.69 -10.24 3.80
N GLY A 52 -3.01 -9.00 4.16
CA GLY A 52 -2.11 -8.06 4.81
C GLY A 52 -2.08 -8.29 6.33
N ASN A 53 -0.98 -7.88 6.96
CA ASN A 53 -0.86 -7.92 8.42
C ASN A 53 -1.52 -6.66 9.03
N PRO A 54 -2.54 -6.79 9.87
CA PRO A 54 -3.20 -5.64 10.50
C PRO A 54 -2.25 -4.80 11.38
N LYS A 55 -1.26 -5.45 12.01
CA LYS A 55 -0.32 -4.79 12.93
C LYS A 55 0.60 -3.78 12.24
N SER A 56 0.82 -3.89 10.92
CA SER A 56 1.63 -2.94 10.16
C SER A 56 0.86 -1.69 9.70
N ILE A 57 -0.48 -1.70 9.77
CA ILE A 57 -1.33 -0.61 9.27
C ILE A 57 -1.72 0.40 10.36
N THR A 58 -1.66 0.00 11.63
CA THR A 58 -2.07 0.82 12.78
C THR A 58 -1.21 2.07 13.01
N GLY A 59 -0.16 2.33 12.22
CA GLY A 59 0.73 3.49 12.37
C GLY A 59 0.65 4.58 11.28
N VAL A 60 -0.07 4.39 10.17
CA VAL A 60 0.10 5.24 8.97
C VAL A 60 -1.08 6.18 8.66
N LEU A 61 -2.21 6.13 9.37
CA LEU A 61 -3.20 7.23 9.31
C LEU A 61 -2.79 8.39 10.24
N ARG A 62 -1.62 8.97 10.01
CA ARG A 62 -1.29 10.29 10.56
C ARG A 62 -1.97 11.32 9.67
N ARG A 63 -3.14 11.81 10.11
CA ARG A 63 -3.79 13.01 9.53
C ARG A 63 -2.71 14.07 9.29
N ARG A 64 -2.59 14.58 8.05
CA ARG A 64 -1.91 15.85 7.79
C ARG A 64 -2.76 16.96 8.42
N THR A 65 -2.60 17.19 9.72
CA THR A 65 -2.98 18.44 10.36
C THR A 65 -1.75 19.05 11.01
N LYS A 66 -1.11 20.00 10.32
CA LYS A 66 -0.42 21.19 10.86
C LYS A 66 0.15 22.01 9.70
N THR A 67 -0.68 22.80 9.03
CA THR A 67 -0.23 24.13 8.60
C THR A 67 -0.24 25.01 9.84
N LYS A 68 0.95 25.35 10.35
CA LYS A 68 1.12 26.39 11.36
C LYS A 68 0.68 27.72 10.73
N LYS A 69 -0.53 28.21 11.05
CA LYS A 69 -0.87 29.62 10.82
C LYS A 69 -0.10 30.43 11.86
N THR A 70 0.95 31.09 11.40
CA THR A 70 1.73 32.08 12.15
C THR A 70 0.80 33.12 12.78
N ARG A 71 0.87 33.29 14.10
CA ARG A 71 0.31 34.47 14.77
C ARG A 71 1.22 35.66 14.44
N PRO A 72 0.73 36.77 13.85
CA PRO A 72 1.44 38.03 13.95
C PRO A 72 1.22 38.54 15.37
N ARG A 73 2.32 38.59 16.14
CA ARG A 73 2.39 39.35 17.38
C ARG A 73 2.81 40.74 16.93
N ASP A 74 1.85 41.56 16.53
CA ASP A 74 2.11 42.98 16.33
C ASP A 74 2.09 43.66 17.70
N ARG A 75 3.14 44.43 17.93
CA ARG A 75 3.49 45.08 19.18
C ARG A 75 3.71 46.53 18.79
N SER A 76 2.67 47.34 18.91
CA SER A 76 2.76 48.75 19.29
C SER A 76 1.44 49.24 19.83
#